data_AF-A0A832K799-F1
#
_entry.id   AF-A0A832K799-F1
#
_cell.length_a   1.000
_cell.length_b   1.000
_cell.length_c   1.000
_cell.angle_alpha   90.00
_cell.angle_beta   90.00
_cell.angle_gamma   90.00
#
_symmetry.space_group_name_H-M   'P 1'
#
loop_
_entity.id
_entity.type
_entity.pdbx_description
1 polymer ?
#
loop_
_entity_poly.entity_id
_entity_poly.type
_entity_poly.pdbx_seq_one_letter_code
_entity_poly.pdbx_strand_id
1 'polypeptide(L)'
;MLVVQVKPSGIVYWFRFFLAILVGALSYIFHLRGLQGLSTMMLFYIISYYIVRYGFRYGEAELKGKNKAVMIGIGTYIFVWAATWILLYTLNPYPLD
;
A
#
# COMPACT_ATOMS: atom_id res chain seq x y z
N MET A 1 20.29 18.45 -19.06
CA MET A 1 19.21 17.54 -18.63
C MET A 1 19.38 17.26 -17.15
N LEU A 2 18.48 17.75 -16.29
CA LEU A 2 18.44 17.34 -14.89
C LEU A 2 17.85 15.93 -14.82
N VAL A 3 18.69 14.92 -14.63
CA VAL A 3 18.22 13.58 -14.29
C VAL A 3 17.64 13.68 -12.89
N VAL A 4 16.30 13.68 -12.78
CA VAL A 4 15.63 13.61 -11.49
C VAL A 4 15.99 12.25 -10.88
N GLN A 5 17.00 12.25 -10.01
CA GLN A 5 17.40 11.09 -9.21
C GLN A 5 16.29 10.80 -8.20
N VAL A 6 15.22 10.13 -8.64
CA VAL A 6 14.15 9.70 -7.74
C VAL A 6 14.75 8.66 -6.81
N LYS A 7 14.84 9.01 -5.52
CA LYS A 7 15.38 8.09 -4.51
C LYS A 7 14.56 6.80 -4.53
N PRO A 8 15.18 5.60 -4.54
CA PRO A 8 14.46 4.33 -4.50
C PRO A 8 13.44 4.23 -3.36
N SER A 9 13.75 4.84 -2.21
CA SER A 9 12.83 4.95 -1.08
C SER A 9 11.54 5.74 -1.39
N GLY A 10 11.63 6.77 -2.23
CA GLY A 10 10.48 7.56 -2.67
C GLY A 10 9.57 6.76 -3.59
N ILE A 11 10.14 5.95 -4.49
CA ILE A 11 9.39 5.05 -5.37
C ILE A 11 8.59 4.05 -4.54
N VAL A 12 9.23 3.40 -3.55
CA VAL A 12 8.55 2.46 -2.63
C VAL A 12 7.41 3.13 -1.87
N TYR A 13 7.63 4.36 -1.40
CA TYR A 13 6.62 5.13 -0.69
C TYR A 13 5.38 5.40 -1.55
N TRP A 14 5.57 5.98 -2.73
CA TRP A 14 4.47 6.29 -3.66
C TRP A 14 3.78 5.04 -4.17
N PHE A 15 4.53 3.97 -4.45
CA PHE A 15 3.97 2.67 -4.81
C PHE A 15 3.02 2.15 -3.71
N ARG A 16 3.46 2.14 -2.45
CA ARG A 16 2.63 1.71 -1.32
C ARG A 16 1.44 2.64 -1.09
N PHE A 17 1.58 3.94 -1.33
CA PHE A 17 0.47 4.89 -1.27
C PHE A 17 -0.64 4.54 -2.28
N PHE A 18 -0.31 4.38 -3.56
CA PHE A 18 -1.30 4.01 -4.58
C PHE A 18 -1.87 2.60 -4.36
N LEU A 19 -1.03 1.66 -3.92
CA LEU A 19 -1.48 0.31 -3.57
C LEU A 19 -2.51 0.35 -2.43
N ALA A 20 -2.31 1.19 -1.42
CA ALA A 20 -3.25 1.34 -0.31
C ALA A 20 -4.62 1.86 -0.76
N ILE A 21 -4.65 2.85 -1.65
CA ILE A 21 -5.88 3.37 -2.25
C ILE A 21 -6.60 2.25 -3.02
N LEU A 22 -5.85 1.52 -3.86
CA LEU A 22 -6.40 0.42 -4.65
C LEU A 22 -7.00 -0.67 -3.75
N VAL A 23 -6.26 -1.11 -2.73
CA VAL A 23 -6.72 -2.14 -1.80
C VAL A 23 -7.91 -1.65 -0.96
N GLY A 24 -7.93 -0.38 -0.56
CA GLY A 24 -9.06 0.23 0.16
C GLY A 24 -10.33 0.27 -0.71
N ALA A 25 -10.18 0.65 -1.98
CA ALA A 25 -11.27 0.63 -2.95
C ALA A 25 -11.75 -0.81 -3.24
N LEU A 26 -10.85 -1.77 -3.43
CA LEU A 26 -11.23 -3.18 -3.59
C LEU A 26 -11.96 -3.73 -2.36
N SER A 27 -11.52 -3.36 -1.15
CA SER A 27 -12.17 -3.78 0.09
C SER A 27 -13.61 -3.25 0.19
N TYR A 28 -13.87 -2.08 -0.38
CA TYR A 28 -15.21 -1.52 -0.51
C TYR A 28 -16.03 -2.24 -1.60
N ILE A 29 -15.48 -2.40 -2.82
CA ILE A 29 -16.16 -3.04 -3.96
C ILE A 29 -16.57 -4.49 -3.65
N PHE A 30 -15.71 -5.25 -2.97
CA PHE A 30 -15.98 -6.63 -2.57
C PHE A 30 -16.78 -6.74 -1.26
N HIS A 31 -17.24 -5.62 -0.71
CA HIS A 31 -17.99 -5.58 0.54
C HIS A 31 -17.27 -6.25 1.72
N LEU A 32 -15.93 -6.22 1.72
CA LEU A 32 -15.13 -6.81 2.78
C LEU A 32 -15.34 -5.99 4.04
N ARG A 33 -15.77 -6.65 5.14
CA ARG A 33 -16.04 -6.03 6.45
C ARG A 33 -15.22 -6.69 7.55
N GLY A 34 -14.90 -5.90 8.58
CA GLY A 34 -14.18 -6.37 9.77
C GLY A 34 -12.87 -7.10 9.43
N LEU A 35 -12.77 -8.37 9.84
CA LEU A 35 -11.57 -9.19 9.70
C LEU A 35 -11.18 -9.47 8.23
N GLN A 36 -12.13 -9.49 7.31
CA GLN A 36 -11.87 -9.73 5.88
C GLN A 36 -11.12 -8.55 5.24
N GLY A 37 -11.50 -7.31 5.58
CA GLY A 37 -10.79 -6.11 5.12
C GLY A 37 -9.37 -6.05 5.69
N LEU A 38 -9.21 -6.36 6.98
CA LEU A 38 -7.91 -6.39 7.65
C LEU A 38 -6.96 -7.45 7.06
N SER A 39 -7.45 -8.67 6.86
CA SER A 39 -6.66 -9.76 6.27
C SER A 39 -6.24 -9.44 4.84
N THR A 40 -7.13 -8.83 4.05
CA THR A 40 -6.82 -8.37 2.68
C THR A 40 -5.74 -7.29 2.69
N MET A 41 -5.87 -6.28 3.56
CA MET A 41 -4.86 -5.24 3.72
C MET A 41 -3.48 -5.83 4.05
N MET A 42 -3.43 -6.77 4.99
CA MET A 42 -2.19 -7.42 5.42
C MET A 42 -1.58 -8.28 4.31
N LEU A 43 -2.41 -9.05 3.58
CA LEU A 43 -1.98 -9.89 2.47
C LEU A 43 -1.35 -9.05 1.34
N PHE A 44 -2.00 -7.96 0.93
CA PHE A 44 -1.45 -7.07 -0.08
C PHE A 44 -0.20 -6.32 0.41
N TYR A 45 -0.08 -6.05 1.71
CA TYR A 45 1.15 -5.50 2.25
C TYR A 45 2.33 -6.45 2.11
N ILE A 46 2.13 -7.74 2.40
CA ILE A 46 3.14 -8.79 2.23
C ILE A 46 3.52 -8.91 0.75
N ILE A 47 2.53 -8.89 -0.16
CA ILE A 47 2.78 -8.88 -1.60
C ILE A 47 3.62 -7.64 -2.00
N SER A 48 3.31 -6.46 -1.44
CA SER A 48 4.08 -5.24 -1.70
C SER A 48 5.57 -5.40 -1.37
N TYR A 49 5.89 -6.10 -0.27
CA TYR A 49 7.28 -6.38 0.11
C TYR A 49 7.98 -7.24 -0.95
N TYR A 50 7.33 -8.29 -1.43
CA TYR A 50 7.89 -9.13 -2.49
C TYR A 50 8.05 -8.38 -3.82
N ILE A 51 7.11 -7.50 -4.17
CA ILE A 51 7.23 -6.64 -5.37
C ILE A 51 8.43 -5.69 -5.23
N VAL A 52 8.62 -5.07 -4.07
CA VAL A 52 9.76 -4.18 -3.83
C VAL A 52 11.09 -4.95 -3.92
N ARG A 53 11.15 -6.14 -3.31
CA ARG A 53 12.38 -6.94 -3.25
C ARG A 53 12.73 -7.60 -4.58
N TYR A 54 11.75 -8.17 -5.28
CA TYR A 54 11.98 -8.97 -6.49
C TYR A 54 11.60 -8.24 -7.78
N GLY A 55 10.53 -7.46 -7.78
CA GLY A 55 10.08 -6.69 -8.95
C GLY A 55 10.94 -5.47 -9.20
N PHE A 56 11.08 -4.59 -8.20
CA PHE A 56 11.95 -3.40 -8.30
C PHE A 56 13.42 -3.70 -8.02
N ARG A 57 13.74 -4.91 -7.53
CA ARG A 57 15.09 -5.35 -7.19
C ARG A 57 15.77 -4.41 -6.17
N TYR A 58 14.98 -3.78 -5.31
CA TYR A 58 15.48 -2.89 -4.27
C TYR A 58 15.89 -3.71 -3.04
N GLY A 59 17.20 -3.94 -2.91
CA GLY A 59 17.81 -4.66 -1.82
C GLY A 59 18.32 -3.73 -0.72
N GLU A 60 19.18 -4.29 0.13
CA GLU A 60 19.77 -3.58 1.27
C GLU A 60 20.70 -2.44 0.81
N ALA A 61 21.38 -2.62 -0.32
CA ALA A 61 22.32 -1.66 -0.90
C ALA A 61 21.58 -0.42 -1.44
N GLU A 62 20.46 -0.62 -2.12
CA GLU A 62 19.68 0.43 -2.77
C GLU A 62 18.84 1.22 -1.76
N LEU A 63 18.30 0.54 -0.76
CA LEU A 63 17.47 1.17 0.27
C LEU A 63 18.28 1.66 1.47
N LYS A 64 19.58 1.33 1.54
CA LYS A 64 20.48 1.68 2.65
C LYS A 64 19.96 1.15 4.00
N GLY A 65 19.70 -0.15 4.08
CA GLY A 65 19.35 -0.83 5.33
C GLY A 65 18.49 -2.10 5.17
N LYS A 66 18.81 -3.12 5.98
CA LYS A 66 18.19 -4.46 5.98
C LYS A 66 16.66 -4.47 6.13
N ASN A 67 16.13 -3.63 7.02
CA ASN A 67 14.68 -3.60 7.32
C ASN A 67 13.92 -2.52 6.54
N LYS A 68 14.60 -1.71 5.73
CA LYS A 68 13.96 -0.57 5.07
C LYS A 68 12.95 -0.97 4.01
N ALA A 69 13.18 -2.06 3.28
CA ALA A 69 12.20 -2.61 2.33
C ALA A 69 10.86 -2.94 3.01
N VAL A 70 10.90 -3.34 4.28
CA VAL A 70 9.70 -3.63 5.08
C VAL A 70 9.14 -2.34 5.67
N MET A 71 9.96 -1.46 6.27
CA MET A 71 9.45 -0.33 7.05
C MET A 71 9.04 0.90 6.23
N ILE A 72 9.60 1.11 5.03
CA ILE A 72 9.34 2.32 4.24
C ILE A 72 7.85 2.40 3.84
N GLY A 73 7.14 3.42 4.33
CA GLY A 73 5.74 3.64 3.93
C GLY A 73 4.75 2.65 4.54
N ILE A 74 5.10 1.91 5.60
CA ILE A 74 4.17 1.03 6.33
C ILE A 74 2.98 1.83 6.89
N GLY A 75 3.27 2.92 7.60
CA GLY A 75 2.24 3.79 8.18
C GLY A 75 1.38 4.41 7.10
N THR A 76 2.00 4.93 6.03
CA THR A 76 1.29 5.48 4.88
C THR A 76 0.35 4.47 4.26
N TYR A 77 0.81 3.23 4.05
CA TYR A 77 -0.05 2.18 3.51
C TYR A 77 -1.28 1.93 4.40
N ILE A 78 -1.06 1.73 5.71
CA ILE A 78 -2.14 1.42 6.65
C ILE A 78 -3.13 2.59 6.77
N PHE A 79 -2.65 3.82 6.95
CA PHE A 79 -3.51 4.98 7.13
C PHE A 79 -4.26 5.36 5.85
N VAL A 80 -3.62 5.28 4.68
CA VAL A 80 -4.27 5.60 3.41
C VAL A 80 -5.30 4.54 3.06
N TRP A 81 -5.00 3.26 3.27
CA TRP A 81 -5.98 2.17 3.10
C TRP A 81 -7.19 2.40 3.99
N ALA A 82 -6.97 2.65 5.30
CA ALA A 82 -8.03 2.86 6.26
C ALA A 82 -8.86 4.10 5.89
N ALA A 83 -8.21 5.21 5.54
CA ALA A 83 -8.88 6.44 5.11
C ALA A 83 -9.73 6.19 3.86
N THR A 84 -9.19 5.58 2.81
CA THR A 84 -9.94 5.26 1.58
C THR A 84 -11.12 4.35 1.89
N TRP A 85 -10.92 3.28 2.64
CA TRP A 85 -11.97 2.31 2.98
C TRP A 85 -13.08 2.95 3.82
N ILE A 86 -12.74 3.69 4.88
CA ILE A 86 -13.70 4.39 5.74
C ILE A 86 -14.46 5.46 4.95
N LEU A 87 -13.75 6.27 4.14
CA LEU A 87 -14.38 7.33 3.35
C LEU A 87 -15.39 6.75 2.34
N LEU A 88 -15.06 5.65 1.66
CA LEU A 88 -15.97 5.04 0.69
C LEU A 88 -17.23 4.49 1.35
N TYR A 89 -17.10 3.78 2.49
CA TYR A 89 -18.26 3.31 3.25
C TYR A 89 -19.06 4.45 3.91
N THR A 90 -18.42 5.56 4.24
CA THR A 90 -19.09 6.73 4.83
C THR A 90 -19.87 7.51 3.77
N LEU A 91 -19.28 7.70 2.58
CA LEU A 91 -19.91 8.40 1.47
C LEU A 91 -21.03 7.57 0.82
N ASN A 92 -20.91 6.25 0.86
CA ASN A 92 -21.94 5.35 0.37
C ASN A 92 -22.13 4.15 1.32
N PRO A 93 -22.95 4.32 2.37
CA PRO A 93 -23.20 3.27 3.37
C PRO A 93 -24.03 2.09 2.83
N TYR A 94 -24.73 2.27 1.71
CA TYR A 94 -25.53 1.25 1.03
C TYR A 94 -25.00 1.02 -0.39
N PRO A 95 -23.86 0.32 -0.54
CA PRO A 95 -23.36 -0.04 -1.84
C PRO A 95 -24.28 -1.06 -2.51
N LEU A 96 -25.29 -0.55 -3.24
CA LEU A 96 -26.19 -1.26 -4.16
C LEU A 96 -26.62 -2.66 -3.67
N ASP A 97 -27.50 -2.66 -2.66
CA ASP A 97 -28.51 -3.71 -2.50
C ASP A 97 -29.64 -3.51 -3.54
#